data_AF-A0A1M3CMB3-F1
#
_entry.id   AF-A0A1M3CMB3-F1
#
_cell.length_a   1.000
_cell.length_b   1.000
_cell.length_c   1.000
_cell.angle_alpha   90.00
_cell.angle_beta   90.00
_cell.angle_gamma   90.00
#
_symmetry.space_group_name_H-M   'P 1'
#
loop_
_entity.id
_entity.type
_entity.pdbx_description
1 polymer ?
#
loop_
_entity_poly.entity_id
_entity_poly.type
_entity_poly.pdbx_seq_one_letter_code
_entity_poly.pdbx_strand_id
1 'polypeptide(L)'
;MTITAEAAFEQELEIFRKEEETAQQQFFAYLSVRELAASDTEVLRAMNTTPLFWLTTHHAMLVSAFIALGRIFDQNSAHNIDSLMALASKDLSVFSRPALAKRKEKAGLKTDEAAAYVSDAFEPTASDLRAFRKKIKAQRVIYEARYRDIRDKVFAHNEIFDLDLANQLLANTSVAEMKAAFGFLHALYETLWQLFHNGRKLGLNARAFVLPPGSMAGAQMLPGEKVFREGQRVLAHVVRGIEAEAKGS
;
A
#
# COMPACT_ATOMS: atom_id res chain seq x y z
N MET A 1 -22.00 -22.82 3.41
CA MET A 1 -21.40 -23.06 2.08
C MET A 1 -19.89 -23.06 2.24
N THR A 2 -19.19 -24.06 1.70
CA THR A 2 -17.72 -24.11 1.70
C THR A 2 -17.20 -23.15 0.63
N ILE A 3 -16.34 -22.20 1.02
CA ILE A 3 -15.69 -21.28 0.06
C ILE A 3 -14.71 -22.08 -0.79
N THR A 4 -14.70 -21.88 -2.12
CA THR A 4 -13.75 -22.55 -3.02
C THR A 4 -12.34 -22.00 -2.82
N ALA A 5 -11.30 -22.77 -3.20
CA ALA A 5 -9.92 -22.31 -3.11
C ALA A 5 -9.69 -21.01 -3.91
N GLU A 6 -10.30 -20.91 -5.10
CA GLU A 6 -10.27 -19.70 -5.93
C GLU A 6 -10.89 -18.49 -5.23
N ALA A 7 -12.10 -18.64 -4.68
CA ALA A 7 -12.80 -17.55 -4.01
C ALA A 7 -12.06 -17.11 -2.74
N ALA A 8 -11.47 -18.05 -1.99
CA ALA A 8 -10.66 -17.73 -0.82
C ALA A 8 -9.40 -16.95 -1.21
N PHE A 9 -8.69 -17.35 -2.27
CA PHE A 9 -7.52 -16.63 -2.77
C PHE A 9 -7.87 -15.23 -3.27
N GLU A 10 -8.92 -15.10 -4.10
CA GLU A 10 -9.37 -13.81 -4.63
C GLU A 10 -9.79 -12.85 -3.51
N GLN A 11 -10.52 -13.35 -2.51
CA GLN A 11 -10.90 -12.57 -1.33
C GLN A 11 -9.67 -12.07 -0.56
N GLU A 12 -8.71 -12.95 -0.27
CA GLU A 12 -7.50 -12.57 0.47
C GLU A 12 -6.63 -11.58 -0.34
N LEU A 13 -6.59 -11.72 -1.66
CA LEU A 13 -5.89 -10.79 -2.55
C LEU A 13 -6.53 -9.40 -2.51
N GLU A 14 -7.86 -9.31 -2.50
CA GLU A 14 -8.57 -8.04 -2.36
C GLU A 14 -8.42 -7.40 -0.97
N ILE A 15 -8.32 -8.21 0.09
CA ILE A 15 -8.01 -7.69 1.43
C ILE A 15 -6.59 -7.11 1.42
N PHE A 16 -5.61 -7.83 0.88
CA PHE A 16 -4.23 -7.35 0.75
C PHE A 16 -4.15 -6.03 -0.03
N ARG A 17 -4.88 -5.92 -1.16
CA ARG A 17 -4.97 -4.69 -1.94
C ARG A 17 -5.48 -3.53 -1.10
N LYS A 18 -6.59 -3.71 -0.36
CA LYS A 18 -7.15 -2.64 0.47
C LYS A 18 -6.17 -2.19 1.55
N GLU A 19 -5.48 -3.13 2.18
CA GLU A 19 -4.51 -2.81 3.24
C GLU A 19 -3.30 -2.05 2.69
N GLU A 20 -2.74 -2.50 1.57
CA GLU A 20 -1.57 -1.83 0.97
C GLU A 20 -1.92 -0.43 0.45
N GLU A 21 -3.08 -0.28 -0.22
CA GLU A 21 -3.57 1.01 -0.67
C GLU A 21 -3.89 1.95 0.50
N THR A 22 -4.46 1.44 1.59
CA THR A 22 -4.73 2.25 2.81
C THR A 22 -3.42 2.75 3.41
N ALA A 23 -2.42 1.88 3.56
CA ALA A 23 -1.12 2.26 4.10
C ALA A 23 -0.44 3.33 3.24
N GLN A 24 -0.49 3.17 1.91
CA GLN A 24 -0.03 4.19 0.97
C GLN A 24 -0.78 5.51 1.16
N GLN A 25 -2.12 5.49 1.11
CA GLN A 25 -2.91 6.72 1.16
C GLN A 25 -2.60 7.53 2.44
N GLN A 26 -2.54 6.87 3.58
CA GLN A 26 -2.29 7.53 4.86
C GLN A 26 -0.88 8.10 4.95
N PHE A 27 0.15 7.35 4.53
CA PHE A 27 1.52 7.83 4.56
C PHE A 27 1.77 8.98 3.58
N PHE A 28 1.23 8.90 2.38
CA PHE A 28 1.42 9.94 1.38
C PHE A 28 0.57 11.19 1.66
N ALA A 29 -0.59 11.04 2.31
CA ALA A 29 -1.32 12.19 2.88
C ALA A 29 -0.48 12.90 3.96
N TYR A 30 0.13 12.14 4.87
CA TYR A 30 1.08 12.65 5.85
C TYR A 30 2.24 13.43 5.17
N LEU A 31 2.86 12.85 4.13
CA LEU A 31 3.93 13.53 3.40
C LEU A 31 3.44 14.80 2.68
N SER A 32 2.21 14.80 2.16
CA SER A 32 1.68 15.96 1.43
C SER A 32 1.60 17.21 2.32
N VAL A 33 1.14 17.05 3.56
CA VAL A 33 1.08 18.12 4.56
C VAL A 33 2.48 18.56 4.93
N ARG A 34 3.35 17.60 5.29
CA ARG A 34 4.71 17.87 5.74
C ARG A 34 5.54 18.59 4.69
N GLU A 35 5.55 18.11 3.46
CA GLU A 35 6.36 18.67 2.38
C GLU A 35 5.84 20.04 1.95
N LEU A 36 4.51 20.22 1.84
CA LEU A 36 3.95 21.52 1.48
C LEU A 36 4.28 22.58 2.55
N ALA A 37 4.04 22.28 3.83
CA ALA A 37 4.35 23.18 4.93
C ALA A 37 5.84 23.52 5.02
N ALA A 38 6.74 22.59 4.67
CA ALA A 38 8.17 22.83 4.63
C ALA A 38 8.60 23.73 3.45
N SER A 39 7.87 23.68 2.32
CA SER A 39 8.22 24.40 1.09
C SER A 39 7.50 25.74 0.91
N ASP A 40 6.39 25.98 1.63
CA ASP A 40 5.55 27.16 1.50
C ASP A 40 5.34 27.83 2.86
N THR A 41 5.98 28.98 3.05
CA THR A 41 5.93 29.74 4.31
C THR A 41 4.56 30.32 4.62
N GLU A 42 3.71 30.57 3.61
CA GLU A 42 2.34 31.06 3.82
C GLU A 42 1.48 29.93 4.37
N VAL A 43 1.59 28.73 3.79
CA VAL A 43 0.97 27.52 4.32
C VAL A 43 1.40 27.26 5.76
N LEU A 44 2.70 27.30 6.04
CA LEU A 44 3.20 27.11 7.40
C LEU A 44 2.62 28.14 8.39
N ARG A 45 2.59 29.42 8.00
CA ARG A 45 2.03 30.49 8.84
C ARG A 45 0.55 30.28 9.11
N ALA A 46 -0.24 29.93 8.10
CA ALA A 46 -1.65 29.66 8.25
C ALA A 46 -1.91 28.44 9.16
N MET A 47 -1.14 27.36 8.99
CA MET A 47 -1.23 26.19 9.86
C MET A 47 -0.93 26.53 11.34
N ASN A 48 0.02 27.43 11.58
CA ASN A 48 0.35 27.90 12.93
C ASN A 48 -0.76 28.71 13.61
N THR A 49 -1.82 29.11 12.91
CA THR A 49 -3.02 29.71 13.54
C THR A 49 -3.93 28.67 14.19
N THR A 50 -3.83 27.41 13.77
CA THR A 50 -4.64 26.27 14.23
C THR A 50 -3.78 25.03 14.52
N PRO A 51 -2.70 25.15 15.32
CA PRO A 51 -1.65 24.14 15.40
C PRO A 51 -2.12 22.80 15.96
N LEU A 52 -3.05 22.81 16.93
CA LEU A 52 -3.59 21.58 17.52
C LEU A 52 -4.27 20.70 16.47
N PHE A 53 -5.10 21.28 15.60
CA PHE A 53 -5.77 20.54 14.54
C PHE A 53 -4.76 19.86 13.61
N TRP A 54 -3.79 20.62 13.12
CA TRP A 54 -2.79 20.09 12.18
C TRP A 54 -1.90 19.02 12.79
N LEU A 55 -1.46 19.19 14.04
CA LEU A 55 -0.69 18.18 14.77
C LEU A 55 -1.50 16.90 14.96
N THR A 56 -2.76 17.00 15.39
CA THR A 56 -3.65 15.85 15.58
C THR A 56 -3.89 15.10 14.27
N THR A 57 -4.24 15.80 13.19
CA THR A 57 -4.51 15.18 11.89
C THR A 57 -3.26 14.52 11.30
N HIS A 58 -2.11 15.20 11.37
CA HIS A 58 -0.85 14.67 10.87
C HIS A 58 -0.40 13.43 11.65
N HIS A 59 -0.58 13.42 12.97
CA HIS A 59 -0.33 12.25 13.80
C HIS A 59 -1.26 11.09 13.43
N ALA A 60 -2.57 11.34 13.28
CA ALA A 60 -3.55 10.31 12.92
C ALA A 60 -3.25 9.64 11.56
N MET A 61 -2.80 10.42 10.57
CA MET A 61 -2.36 9.87 9.28
C MET A 61 -1.16 8.93 9.45
N LEU A 62 -0.15 9.34 10.21
CA LEU A 62 1.04 8.53 10.44
C LEU A 62 0.69 7.23 11.18
N VAL A 63 -0.05 7.31 12.28
CA VAL A 63 -0.54 6.15 13.04
C VAL A 63 -1.27 5.18 12.12
N SER A 64 -2.19 5.69 11.31
CA SER A 64 -3.01 4.87 10.42
C SER A 64 -2.17 4.11 9.38
N ALA A 65 -1.11 4.75 8.86
CA ALA A 65 -0.16 4.10 7.95
C ALA A 65 0.59 2.93 8.63
N PHE A 66 1.09 3.14 9.85
CA PHE A 66 1.81 2.11 10.61
C PHE A 66 0.91 0.94 11.02
N ILE A 67 -0.34 1.20 11.41
CA ILE A 67 -1.30 0.14 11.72
C ILE A 67 -1.60 -0.71 10.48
N ALA A 68 -1.87 -0.08 9.32
CA ALA A 68 -2.13 -0.81 8.08
C ALA A 68 -0.91 -1.64 7.64
N LEU A 69 0.29 -1.07 7.69
CA LEU A 69 1.53 -1.80 7.43
C LEU A 69 1.72 -2.97 8.40
N GLY A 70 1.34 -2.75 9.66
CA GLY A 70 1.29 -3.77 10.69
C GLY A 70 0.38 -4.93 10.33
N ARG A 71 -0.86 -4.69 9.88
CA ARG A 71 -1.76 -5.79 9.47
C ARG A 71 -1.19 -6.62 8.32
N ILE A 72 -0.48 -5.98 7.39
CA ILE A 72 0.14 -6.65 6.25
C ILE A 72 1.28 -7.60 6.69
N PHE A 73 2.16 -7.11 7.56
CA PHE A 73 3.36 -7.86 7.96
C PHE A 73 3.20 -8.64 9.26
N ASP A 74 2.23 -8.39 10.13
CA ASP A 74 2.13 -9.16 11.38
C ASP A 74 1.63 -10.58 11.12
N GLN A 75 2.39 -11.57 11.56
CA GLN A 75 2.03 -12.98 11.39
C GLN A 75 0.85 -13.38 12.28
N ASN A 76 0.54 -12.59 13.31
CA ASN A 76 -0.62 -12.78 14.18
C ASN A 76 -1.87 -12.06 13.65
N SER A 77 -1.75 -11.24 12.60
CA SER A 77 -2.92 -10.63 11.95
C SER A 77 -3.69 -11.71 11.18
N ALA A 78 -5.02 -11.69 11.27
CA ALA A 78 -5.90 -12.65 10.61
C ALA A 78 -5.70 -12.67 9.08
N HIS A 79 -5.57 -11.48 8.50
CA HIS A 79 -5.27 -11.27 7.09
C HIS A 79 -3.91 -10.61 7.00
N ASN A 80 -2.95 -11.32 6.42
CA ASN A 80 -1.58 -10.87 6.29
C ASN A 80 -0.95 -11.48 5.03
N ILE A 81 0.22 -10.97 4.66
CA ILE A 81 0.91 -11.37 3.43
C ILE A 81 1.29 -12.87 3.41
N ASP A 82 1.56 -13.48 4.56
CA ASP A 82 1.85 -14.92 4.63
C ASP A 82 0.58 -15.75 4.45
N SER A 83 -0.57 -15.31 4.97
CA SER A 83 -1.88 -15.94 4.75
C SER A 83 -2.23 -15.97 3.25
N LEU A 84 -2.05 -14.84 2.55
CA LEU A 84 -2.23 -14.78 1.09
C LEU A 84 -1.32 -15.77 0.35
N MET A 85 -0.04 -15.80 0.69
CA MET A 85 0.91 -16.71 0.05
C MET A 85 0.63 -18.18 0.40
N ALA A 86 0.15 -18.46 1.61
CA ALA A 86 -0.27 -19.79 2.03
C ALA A 86 -1.43 -20.29 1.16
N LEU A 87 -2.47 -19.46 0.94
CA LEU A 87 -3.56 -19.79 0.03
C LEU A 87 -3.05 -20.05 -1.39
N ALA A 88 -2.21 -19.18 -1.92
CA ALA A 88 -1.62 -19.33 -3.26
C ALA A 88 -0.85 -20.66 -3.43
N SER A 89 -0.22 -21.17 -2.37
CA SER A 89 0.61 -22.38 -2.44
C SER A 89 -0.12 -23.66 -2.04
N LYS A 90 -1.25 -23.53 -1.34
CA LYS A 90 -2.04 -24.67 -0.90
C LYS A 90 -2.63 -25.42 -2.08
N ASP A 91 -3.08 -24.68 -3.09
CA ASP A 91 -3.66 -25.25 -4.31
C ASP A 91 -3.23 -24.43 -5.53
N LEU A 92 -2.22 -24.92 -6.26
CA LEU A 92 -1.74 -24.26 -7.48
C LEU A 92 -2.76 -24.35 -8.63
N SER A 93 -3.76 -25.23 -8.55
CA SER A 93 -4.74 -25.41 -9.63
C SER A 93 -5.61 -24.16 -9.83
N VAL A 94 -5.70 -23.28 -8.83
CA VAL A 94 -6.36 -21.96 -8.96
C VAL A 94 -5.70 -21.09 -10.05
N PHE A 95 -4.42 -21.32 -10.36
CA PHE A 95 -3.66 -20.63 -11.41
C PHE A 95 -3.55 -21.43 -12.72
N SER A 96 -4.21 -22.59 -12.81
CA SER A 96 -4.16 -23.43 -14.00
C SER A 96 -4.90 -22.78 -15.18
N ARG A 97 -4.53 -23.16 -16.40
CA ARG A 97 -5.21 -22.73 -17.63
C ARG A 97 -6.70 -23.08 -17.62
N PRO A 98 -7.15 -24.29 -17.22
CA PRO A 98 -8.58 -24.58 -17.11
C PRO A 98 -9.31 -23.67 -16.11
N ALA A 99 -8.68 -23.36 -14.97
CA ALA A 99 -9.24 -22.45 -13.97
C ALA A 99 -9.37 -21.02 -14.53
N LEU A 100 -8.32 -20.53 -15.20
CA LEU A 100 -8.34 -19.23 -15.86
C LEU A 100 -9.38 -19.17 -17.00
N ALA A 101 -9.50 -20.22 -17.82
CA ALA A 101 -10.49 -20.28 -18.89
C ALA A 101 -11.91 -20.14 -18.34
N LYS A 102 -12.25 -20.89 -17.28
CA LYS A 102 -13.55 -20.76 -16.58
C LYS A 102 -13.80 -19.34 -16.06
N ARG A 103 -12.77 -18.68 -15.51
CA ARG A 103 -12.89 -17.27 -15.08
C ARG A 103 -13.17 -16.34 -16.25
N LYS A 104 -12.53 -16.57 -17.40
CA LYS A 104 -12.75 -15.79 -18.63
C LYS A 104 -14.13 -16.03 -19.24
N GLU A 105 -14.61 -17.27 -19.24
CA GLU A 105 -15.98 -17.60 -19.64
C GLU A 105 -17.01 -16.90 -18.75
N LYS A 106 -16.81 -16.93 -17.42
CA LYS A 106 -17.65 -16.20 -16.45
C LYS A 106 -17.60 -14.69 -16.67
N ALA A 107 -16.50 -14.15 -17.19
CA ALA A 107 -16.34 -12.74 -17.55
C ALA A 107 -16.92 -12.40 -18.94
N GLY A 108 -17.50 -13.37 -19.65
CA GLY A 108 -18.23 -13.16 -20.91
C GLY A 108 -17.55 -13.65 -22.18
N LEU A 109 -16.36 -14.28 -22.10
CA LEU A 109 -15.72 -14.89 -23.28
C LEU A 109 -16.44 -16.20 -23.66
N LYS A 110 -16.48 -16.52 -24.94
CA LYS A 110 -16.92 -17.86 -25.39
C LYS A 110 -15.86 -18.91 -25.06
N THR A 111 -16.23 -20.18 -25.04
CA THR A 111 -15.33 -21.28 -24.69
C THR A 111 -14.10 -21.39 -25.61
N ASP A 112 -14.27 -21.20 -26.92
CA ASP A 112 -13.18 -21.19 -27.90
C ASP A 112 -12.26 -19.98 -27.72
N GLU A 113 -12.84 -18.79 -27.48
CA GLU A 113 -12.10 -17.56 -27.20
C GLU A 113 -11.31 -17.67 -25.88
N ALA A 114 -11.91 -18.24 -24.83
CA ALA A 114 -11.27 -18.48 -23.54
C ALA A 114 -10.13 -19.51 -23.66
N ALA A 115 -10.34 -20.60 -24.40
CA ALA A 115 -9.30 -21.58 -24.68
C ALA A 115 -8.12 -20.98 -25.45
N ALA A 116 -8.39 -20.12 -26.44
CA ALA A 116 -7.36 -19.39 -27.17
C ALA A 116 -6.61 -18.42 -26.25
N TYR A 117 -7.33 -17.66 -25.40
CA TYR A 117 -6.75 -16.70 -24.46
C TYR A 117 -5.76 -17.36 -23.49
N VAL A 118 -6.06 -18.55 -22.99
CA VAL A 118 -5.21 -19.21 -21.96
C VAL A 118 -4.11 -20.11 -22.54
N SER A 119 -4.02 -20.20 -23.88
CA SER A 119 -3.12 -21.16 -24.53
C SER A 119 -1.64 -20.93 -24.17
N ASP A 120 -1.23 -19.68 -23.99
CA ASP A 120 0.12 -19.25 -23.60
C ASP A 120 0.23 -18.82 -22.13
N ALA A 121 -0.85 -18.94 -21.36
CA ALA A 121 -0.87 -18.53 -19.97
C ALA A 121 0.16 -19.32 -19.13
N PHE A 122 0.80 -18.60 -18.23
CA PHE A 122 1.79 -19.10 -17.30
C PHE A 122 1.13 -19.80 -16.11
N GLU A 123 1.53 -21.04 -15.86
CA GLU A 123 1.15 -21.79 -14.65
C GLU A 123 2.33 -21.79 -13.67
N PRO A 124 2.17 -21.24 -12.45
CA PRO A 124 3.24 -21.12 -11.50
C PRO A 124 3.59 -22.47 -10.88
N THR A 125 4.87 -22.71 -10.67
CA THR A 125 5.35 -23.85 -9.88
C THR A 125 5.46 -23.48 -8.40
N ALA A 126 5.56 -24.50 -7.54
CA ALA A 126 5.91 -24.29 -6.14
C ALA A 126 7.26 -23.56 -5.97
N SER A 127 8.19 -23.71 -6.91
CA SER A 127 9.48 -23.01 -6.90
C SER A 127 9.31 -21.51 -7.10
N ASP A 128 8.44 -21.12 -8.03
CA ASP A 128 8.18 -19.71 -8.33
C ASP A 128 7.57 -18.99 -7.11
N LEU A 129 6.59 -19.62 -6.43
CA LEU A 129 6.00 -19.06 -5.21
C LEU A 129 6.98 -19.03 -4.04
N ARG A 130 7.90 -20.01 -3.91
CA ARG A 130 8.98 -19.96 -2.92
C ARG A 130 9.93 -18.79 -3.16
N ALA A 131 10.26 -18.50 -4.43
CA ALA A 131 11.09 -17.35 -4.77
C ALA A 131 10.43 -16.03 -4.34
N PHE A 132 9.11 -15.90 -4.49
CA PHE A 132 8.34 -14.74 -4.01
C PHE A 132 8.35 -14.63 -2.48
N ARG A 133 8.12 -15.73 -1.76
CA ARG A 133 8.23 -15.75 -0.29
C ARG A 133 9.59 -15.27 0.21
N LYS A 134 10.68 -15.61 -0.48
CA LYS A 134 12.02 -15.12 -0.12
C LYS A 134 12.11 -13.59 -0.19
N LYS A 135 11.49 -12.97 -1.20
CA LYS A 135 11.44 -11.50 -1.32
C LYS A 135 10.56 -10.87 -0.24
N ILE A 136 9.42 -11.47 0.07
CA ILE A 136 8.53 -11.05 1.17
C ILE A 136 9.29 -11.12 2.52
N LYS A 137 10.02 -12.21 2.76
CA LYS A 137 10.84 -12.36 3.96
C LYS A 137 11.89 -11.26 4.08
N ALA A 138 12.53 -10.86 2.98
CA ALA A 138 13.50 -9.77 3.00
C ALA A 138 12.86 -8.43 3.42
N GLN A 139 11.66 -8.14 2.94
CA GLN A 139 10.90 -6.94 3.32
C GLN A 139 10.41 -7.00 4.77
N ARG A 140 9.97 -8.18 5.22
CA ARG A 140 9.59 -8.43 6.61
C ARG A 140 10.73 -8.15 7.59
N VAL A 141 11.95 -8.56 7.27
CA VAL A 141 13.14 -8.28 8.11
C VAL A 141 13.34 -6.78 8.29
N ILE A 142 13.16 -5.99 7.23
CA ILE A 142 13.22 -4.53 7.30
C ILE A 142 12.09 -4.01 8.21
N TYR A 143 10.86 -4.49 8.00
CA TYR A 143 9.71 -4.10 8.82
C TYR A 143 9.91 -4.39 10.32
N GLU A 144 10.34 -5.59 10.66
CA GLU A 144 10.56 -6.00 12.05
C GLU A 144 11.67 -5.18 12.72
N ALA A 145 12.74 -4.88 11.98
CA ALA A 145 13.87 -4.13 12.51
C ALA A 145 13.60 -2.62 12.65
N ARG A 146 12.73 -2.04 11.81
CA ARG A 146 12.58 -0.57 11.68
C ARG A 146 11.23 -0.04 12.13
N TYR A 147 10.16 -0.81 11.94
CA TYR A 147 8.79 -0.28 12.01
C TYR A 147 7.91 -0.98 13.04
N ARG A 148 8.14 -2.27 13.33
CA ARG A 148 7.31 -3.04 14.27
C ARG A 148 7.25 -2.39 15.64
N ASP A 149 8.40 -2.08 16.23
CA ASP A 149 8.45 -1.51 17.57
C ASP A 149 7.83 -0.10 17.64
N ILE A 150 7.87 0.68 16.54
CA ILE A 150 7.15 1.96 16.47
C ILE A 150 5.65 1.72 16.53
N ARG A 151 5.13 0.79 15.72
CA ARG A 151 3.72 0.42 15.76
C ARG A 151 3.33 -0.04 17.17
N ASP A 152 4.03 -1.03 17.71
CA ASP A 152 3.64 -1.68 18.97
C ASP A 152 3.78 -0.73 20.15
N LYS A 153 4.95 -0.14 20.31
CA LYS A 153 5.30 0.60 21.53
C LYS A 153 4.84 2.05 21.51
N VAL A 154 4.73 2.67 20.33
CA VAL A 154 4.38 4.09 20.21
C VAL A 154 2.92 4.28 19.82
N PHE A 155 2.38 3.51 18.88
CA PHE A 155 1.06 3.81 18.30
C PHE A 155 -0.08 2.88 18.73
N ALA A 156 0.17 1.59 18.90
CA ALA A 156 -0.87 0.59 19.16
C ALA A 156 -1.10 0.36 20.66
N HIS A 157 -0.04 0.29 21.45
CA HIS A 157 -0.13 -0.02 22.89
C HIS A 157 0.27 1.13 23.81
N ASN A 158 0.78 2.25 23.26
CA ASN A 158 1.26 3.40 24.03
C ASN A 158 2.20 3.00 25.18
N GLU A 159 3.06 1.99 24.98
CA GLU A 159 3.98 1.50 26.01
C GLU A 159 5.08 2.52 26.33
N ILE A 160 5.42 3.36 25.35
CA ILE A 160 6.41 4.44 25.50
C ILE A 160 5.68 5.77 25.66
N PHE A 161 5.74 6.30 26.88
CA PHE A 161 5.27 7.65 27.21
C PHE A 161 6.39 8.71 27.13
N ASP A 162 7.64 8.26 26.99
CA ASP A 162 8.82 9.12 26.85
C ASP A 162 8.96 9.58 25.39
N LEU A 163 8.84 10.90 25.20
CA LEU A 163 8.94 11.55 23.90
C LEU A 163 10.33 11.34 23.25
N ASP A 164 11.40 11.32 24.05
CA ASP A 164 12.76 11.13 23.52
C ASP A 164 12.94 9.71 23.00
N LEU A 165 12.40 8.72 23.71
CA LEU A 165 12.45 7.34 23.26
C LEU A 165 11.58 7.10 22.02
N ALA A 166 10.40 7.72 21.94
CA ALA A 166 9.57 7.70 20.74
C ALA A 166 10.28 8.35 19.54
N ASN A 167 10.94 9.49 19.77
CA ASN A 167 11.74 10.18 18.75
C ASN A 167 12.93 9.34 18.28
N GLN A 168 13.62 8.63 19.17
CA GLN A 168 14.71 7.73 18.81
C GLN A 168 14.24 6.58 17.91
N LEU A 169 13.07 6.00 18.20
CA LEU A 169 12.48 4.97 17.33
C LEU A 169 12.12 5.54 15.96
N LEU A 170 11.46 6.70 15.91
CA LEU A 170 11.11 7.36 14.65
C LEU A 170 12.34 7.80 13.85
N ALA A 171 13.42 8.22 14.50
CA ALA A 171 14.68 8.61 13.85
C ALA A 171 15.37 7.45 13.11
N ASN A 172 15.06 6.20 13.47
CA ASN A 172 15.55 5.02 12.76
C ASN A 172 14.77 4.70 11.48
N THR A 173 13.77 5.51 11.13
CA THR A 173 12.98 5.35 9.90
C THR A 173 13.46 6.26 8.78
N SER A 174 13.16 5.86 7.54
CA SER A 174 13.39 6.69 6.36
C SER A 174 12.15 6.75 5.49
N VAL A 175 11.85 7.96 4.99
CA VAL A 175 10.80 8.18 3.99
C VAL A 175 11.10 7.40 2.70
N ALA A 176 12.37 7.31 2.29
CA ALA A 176 12.75 6.58 1.09
C ALA A 176 12.53 5.07 1.26
N GLU A 177 12.85 4.52 2.43
CA GLU A 177 12.61 3.11 2.75
C GLU A 177 11.11 2.79 2.80
N MET A 178 10.30 3.65 3.43
CA MET A 178 8.85 3.47 3.48
C MET A 178 8.21 3.52 2.07
N LYS A 179 8.66 4.47 1.22
CA LYS A 179 8.24 4.53 -0.19
C LYS A 179 8.63 3.27 -0.96
N ALA A 180 9.83 2.73 -0.73
CA ALA A 180 10.28 1.49 -1.36
C ALA A 180 9.46 0.28 -0.89
N ALA A 181 9.12 0.20 0.40
CA ALA A 181 8.24 -0.83 0.95
C ALA A 181 6.85 -0.80 0.29
N PHE A 182 6.24 0.37 0.15
CA PHE A 182 4.97 0.51 -0.58
C PHE A 182 5.09 0.14 -2.06
N GLY A 183 6.19 0.52 -2.72
CA GLY A 183 6.43 0.16 -4.11
C GLY A 183 6.53 -1.35 -4.31
N PHE A 184 7.14 -2.05 -3.34
CA PHE A 184 7.17 -3.50 -3.28
C PHE A 184 5.78 -4.11 -3.07
N LEU A 185 5.01 -3.63 -2.08
CA LEU A 185 3.69 -4.18 -1.76
C LEU A 185 2.72 -4.05 -2.93
N HIS A 186 2.71 -2.89 -3.58
CA HIS A 186 1.91 -2.67 -4.78
C HIS A 186 2.33 -3.58 -5.94
N ALA A 187 3.64 -3.71 -6.20
CA ALA A 187 4.13 -4.62 -7.23
C ALA A 187 3.81 -6.09 -6.93
N LEU A 188 3.75 -6.47 -5.66
CA LEU A 188 3.31 -7.81 -5.25
C LEU A 188 1.84 -8.02 -5.54
N TYR A 189 0.97 -7.08 -5.17
CA TYR A 189 -0.46 -7.14 -5.50
C TYR A 189 -0.66 -7.27 -7.01
N GLU A 190 -0.07 -6.37 -7.79
CA GLU A 190 -0.19 -6.38 -9.26
C GLU A 190 0.29 -7.70 -9.84
N THR A 191 1.41 -8.22 -9.37
CA THR A 191 1.94 -9.49 -9.87
C THR A 191 0.98 -10.66 -9.60
N LEU A 192 0.43 -10.75 -8.39
CA LEU A 192 -0.50 -11.82 -8.02
C LEU A 192 -1.84 -11.67 -8.74
N TRP A 193 -2.33 -10.44 -8.90
CA TRP A 193 -3.53 -10.11 -9.65
C TRP A 193 -3.37 -10.48 -11.13
N GLN A 194 -2.26 -10.10 -11.76
CA GLN A 194 -1.97 -10.43 -13.16
C GLN A 194 -1.78 -11.94 -13.38
N LEU A 195 -1.17 -12.64 -12.41
CA LEU A 195 -1.09 -14.10 -12.45
C LEU A 195 -2.49 -14.72 -12.40
N PHE A 196 -3.33 -14.29 -11.44
CA PHE A 196 -4.63 -14.89 -11.20
C PHE A 196 -5.66 -14.57 -12.30
N HIS A 197 -5.75 -13.30 -12.70
CA HIS A 197 -6.75 -12.85 -13.67
C HIS A 197 -6.28 -12.97 -15.12
N ASN A 198 -4.97 -12.97 -15.39
CA ASN A 198 -4.46 -12.91 -16.76
C ASN A 198 -3.42 -13.98 -17.10
N GLY A 199 -3.03 -14.85 -16.16
CA GLY A 199 -2.04 -15.90 -16.40
C GLY A 199 -0.67 -15.34 -16.76
N ARG A 200 -0.32 -14.13 -16.32
CA ARG A 200 0.98 -13.53 -16.61
C ARG A 200 2.06 -14.11 -15.71
N LYS A 201 3.27 -14.22 -16.26
CA LYS A 201 4.43 -14.68 -15.51
C LYS A 201 4.72 -13.77 -14.32
N LEU A 202 5.07 -14.40 -13.20
CA LEU A 202 5.46 -13.71 -11.97
C LEU A 202 6.68 -12.80 -12.20
N GLY A 203 6.53 -11.51 -11.91
CA GLY A 203 7.60 -10.53 -12.04
C GLY A 203 7.32 -9.27 -11.22
N LEU A 204 8.11 -9.05 -10.15
CA LEU A 204 8.01 -7.82 -9.35
C LEU A 204 8.63 -6.66 -10.10
N ASN A 205 7.79 -5.74 -10.57
CA ASN A 205 8.20 -4.46 -11.10
C ASN A 205 7.85 -3.35 -10.09
N ALA A 206 8.66 -3.23 -9.05
CA ALA A 206 8.49 -2.19 -8.04
C ALA A 206 8.89 -0.85 -8.64
N ARG A 207 7.91 0.05 -8.76
CA ARG A 207 8.16 1.42 -9.19
C ARG A 207 8.55 2.29 -8.00
N ALA A 208 9.48 3.21 -8.22
CA ALA A 208 9.81 4.22 -7.24
C ALA A 208 8.73 5.31 -7.22
N PHE A 209 8.29 5.70 -6.02
CA PHE A 209 7.47 6.89 -5.87
C PHE A 209 8.34 8.15 -5.99
N VAL A 210 7.99 9.04 -6.90
CA VAL A 210 8.65 10.34 -7.07
C VAL A 210 7.67 11.43 -6.61
N LEU A 211 8.12 12.29 -5.70
CA LEU A 211 7.32 13.37 -5.11
C LEU A 211 8.00 14.73 -5.41
N PRO A 212 7.25 15.75 -5.86
CA PRO A 212 5.85 15.65 -6.31
C PRO A 212 5.75 14.75 -7.56
N PRO A 213 4.61 14.05 -7.75
CA PRO A 213 4.43 13.23 -8.94
C PRO A 213 4.44 14.14 -10.18
N GLY A 214 5.29 13.81 -11.16
CA GLY A 214 5.35 14.54 -12.43
C GLY A 214 4.03 14.48 -13.20
N SER A 215 3.92 15.24 -14.29
CA SER A 215 2.80 15.09 -15.25
C SER A 215 2.92 13.73 -15.93
N MET A 216 2.37 12.71 -15.31
CA MET A 216 2.35 11.34 -15.83
C MET A 216 1.34 11.27 -16.97
N ALA A 217 1.68 11.83 -18.13
CA ALA A 217 0.90 11.67 -19.34
C ALA A 217 0.90 10.17 -19.71
N GLY A 218 -0.23 9.50 -19.46
CA GLY A 218 -0.47 8.10 -19.85
C GLY A 218 -0.20 7.03 -18.78
N ALA A 219 0.41 7.33 -17.63
CA ALA A 219 0.61 6.35 -16.56
C ALA A 219 -0.37 6.56 -15.39
N GLN A 220 -1.05 5.49 -14.98
CA GLN A 220 -1.98 5.53 -13.85
C GLN A 220 -1.23 5.81 -12.55
N MET A 221 -1.61 6.89 -11.88
CA MET A 221 -1.10 7.23 -10.56
C MET A 221 -1.53 6.18 -9.53
N LEU A 222 -0.63 5.85 -8.62
CA LEU A 222 -0.94 4.99 -7.48
C LEU A 222 -1.75 5.77 -6.45
N PRO A 223 -2.50 5.09 -5.59
CA PRO A 223 -3.29 5.75 -4.55
C PRO A 223 -2.48 6.74 -3.70
N GLY A 224 -1.23 6.39 -3.34
CA GLY A 224 -0.33 7.31 -2.63
C GLY A 224 -0.01 8.60 -3.39
N GLU A 225 0.29 8.52 -4.70
CA GLU A 225 0.60 9.70 -5.51
C GLU A 225 -0.64 10.58 -5.72
N LYS A 226 -1.81 9.96 -5.93
CA LYS A 226 -3.08 10.66 -6.08
C LYS A 226 -3.37 11.48 -4.84
N VAL A 227 -3.37 10.85 -3.66
CA VAL A 227 -3.67 11.55 -2.41
C VAL A 227 -2.61 12.59 -2.08
N PHE A 228 -1.34 12.35 -2.40
CA PHE A 228 -0.29 13.34 -2.19
C PHE A 228 -0.58 14.63 -2.98
N ARG A 229 -0.84 14.48 -4.28
CA ARG A 229 -1.13 15.61 -5.19
C ARG A 229 -2.42 16.32 -4.79
N GLU A 230 -3.47 15.56 -4.48
CA GLU A 230 -4.76 16.10 -4.06
C GLU A 230 -4.64 16.83 -2.72
N GLY A 231 -3.91 16.25 -1.76
CA GLY A 231 -3.61 16.87 -0.47
C GLY A 231 -2.89 18.21 -0.62
N GLN A 232 -1.83 18.27 -1.42
CA GLN A 232 -1.14 19.53 -1.70
C GLN A 232 -2.05 20.58 -2.34
N ARG A 233 -2.89 20.16 -3.31
CA ARG A 233 -3.84 21.07 -3.98
C ARG A 233 -4.89 21.62 -3.01
N VAL A 234 -5.49 20.76 -2.18
CA VAL A 234 -6.52 21.17 -1.22
C VAL A 234 -5.93 22.09 -0.16
N LEU A 235 -4.77 21.74 0.41
CA LEU A 235 -4.12 22.54 1.44
C LEU A 235 -3.75 23.94 0.93
N ALA A 236 -3.15 24.03 -0.25
CA ALA A 236 -2.82 25.31 -0.86
C ALA A 236 -4.07 26.18 -1.09
N HIS A 237 -5.20 25.57 -1.45
CA HIS A 237 -6.46 26.29 -1.65
C HIS A 237 -7.06 26.77 -0.33
N VAL A 238 -7.14 25.91 0.69
CA VAL A 238 -7.69 26.23 2.01
C VAL A 238 -6.90 27.36 2.67
N VAL A 239 -5.57 27.27 2.66
CA VAL A 239 -4.68 28.30 3.23
C VAL A 239 -4.89 29.64 2.57
N ARG A 240 -4.89 29.69 1.23
CA ARG A 240 -5.06 30.94 0.49
C ARG A 240 -6.46 31.55 0.67
N GLY A 241 -7.47 30.71 0.86
CA GLY A 241 -8.83 31.14 1.22
C GLY A 241 -8.86 31.83 2.59
N ILE A 242 -8.26 31.21 3.61
CA ILE A 242 -8.17 31.79 4.97
C ILE A 242 -7.47 33.14 4.96
N GLU A 243 -6.37 33.29 4.19
CA GLU A 243 -5.68 34.57 4.08
C GLU A 243 -6.51 35.65 3.36
N ALA A 244 -7.32 35.28 2.37
CA ALA A 244 -8.19 36.22 1.67
C ALA A 244 -9.31 36.73 2.58
N GLU A 245 -9.91 35.87 3.40
CA GLU A 245 -10.92 36.25 4.40
C GLU A 245 -10.32 37.19 5.45
N ALA A 246 -9.14 36.88 5.97
CA ALA A 246 -8.47 37.69 6.99
C ALA A 246 -8.04 39.09 6.50
N LYS A 247 -7.83 39.27 5.18
CA LYS A 247 -7.51 40.58 4.57
C LYS A 247 -8.76 41.39 4.21
N GLY A 248 -9.94 40.75 4.16
CA GLY A 248 -11.22 41.39 3.86
C GLY A 248 -12.03 41.82 5.09
N SER A 249 -11.62 41.39 6.29
CA SER A 249 -12.16 41.75 7.60
C SER A 249 -11.37 42.85 8.29
#